data_AF-A0A914I754-F1
#
_entry.id   AF-A0A914I754-F1
#
_cell.length_a   1.000
_cell.length_b   1.000
_cell.length_c   1.000
_cell.angle_alpha   90.00
_cell.angle_beta   90.00
_cell.angle_gamma   90.00
#
_symmetry.space_group_name_H-M   'P 1'
#
loop_
_entity.id
_entity.type
_entity.pdbx_description
1 polymer ?
#
loop_
_entity_poly.entity_id
_entity_poly.type
_entity_poly.pdbx_seq_one_letter_code
_entity_poly.pdbx_strand_id
1 'polypeptide(L)'
;MFGVFCRSLRAALLSAATPAVMSQMGRVQRATSQPRILRIRRRRMRKMKRRRRINRDWYQYKRKHSKKKAKAEALFRTRMNEMLDEMNRFEPLEYVKQTMRMAKWEWQTNVAPTGRKKYPHWSTLMSLEELFGLEPGTRIDKRYGLPSLEDRPLVDKLREDYCKHYWVQDPVEMVAQRRAEGMRMLGEGTEQGNSKESVGRHEDDTIV
;
A
#
# COMPACT_ATOMS: atom_id res chain seq x y z
N MET A 1 17.26 46.57 63.50
CA MET A 1 16.23 46.99 64.48
C MET A 1 15.39 45.77 64.85
N PHE A 2 15.33 45.52 66.15
CA PHE A 2 14.71 44.37 66.79
C PHE A 2 13.18 44.38 66.65
N GLY A 3 12.60 43.18 66.67
CA GLY A 3 11.16 42.97 66.71
C GLY A 3 10.82 41.51 67.01
N VAL A 4 11.33 40.99 68.11
CA VAL A 4 10.94 39.71 68.72
C VAL A 4 9.63 39.95 69.46
N PHE A 5 8.59 39.15 69.21
CA PHE A 5 7.68 38.73 70.27
C PHE A 5 7.25 37.29 70.06
N CYS A 6 7.85 36.45 70.89
CA CYS A 6 7.46 35.08 71.15
C CYS A 6 6.31 35.10 72.16
N ARG A 7 5.24 34.32 71.94
CA ARG A 7 4.52 33.66 73.02
C ARG A 7 4.12 32.25 72.60
N SER A 8 4.89 31.32 73.14
CA SER A 8 4.56 29.91 73.32
C SER A 8 3.17 29.71 73.94
N LEU A 9 2.55 28.56 73.67
CA LEU A 9 2.22 27.59 74.72
C LEU A 9 1.82 26.25 74.08
N ARG A 10 2.60 25.22 74.41
CA ARG A 10 2.29 23.80 74.21
C ARG A 10 1.15 23.40 75.15
N ALA A 11 0.22 22.58 74.64
CA ALA A 11 -0.45 21.51 75.38
C ALA A 11 -0.49 20.32 74.42
N ALA A 12 0.37 19.30 74.55
CA ALA A 12 0.22 18.13 75.42
C ALA A 12 -1.14 17.44 75.16
N LEU A 13 -1.17 16.47 74.25
CA LEU A 13 -1.22 15.02 74.53
C LEU A 13 -2.57 14.53 75.08
N LEU A 14 -3.32 13.82 74.23
CA LEU A 14 -4.23 12.70 74.55
C LEU A 14 -4.63 12.07 73.21
N SER A 15 -3.97 10.98 72.81
CA SER A 15 -4.55 9.63 72.89
C SER A 15 -5.90 9.49 72.18
N ALA A 16 -5.83 9.20 70.87
CA ALA A 16 -6.78 8.31 70.23
C ALA A 16 -6.05 7.63 69.06
N ALA A 17 -5.38 6.53 69.38
CA ALA A 17 -5.01 5.53 68.38
C ALA A 17 -6.30 4.92 67.83
N THR A 18 -6.86 5.51 66.80
CA THR A 18 -7.78 4.79 65.90
C THR A 18 -6.91 4.12 64.84
N PRO A 19 -6.94 2.78 64.70
CA PRO A 19 -6.36 2.17 63.52
C PRO A 19 -7.22 2.64 62.34
N ALA A 20 -6.68 3.56 61.54
CA ALA A 20 -7.22 3.90 60.22
C ALA A 20 -7.02 2.72 59.27
N VAL A 21 -7.63 1.57 59.61
CA VAL A 21 -7.89 0.48 58.69
C VAL A 21 -9.30 0.72 58.19
N MET A 22 -9.45 0.63 56.87
CA MET A 22 -10.70 0.80 56.11
C MET A 22 -10.99 2.21 55.58
N SER A 23 -10.21 2.63 54.58
CA SER A 23 -10.80 3.12 53.33
C SER A 23 -9.78 3.04 52.18
N GLN A 24 -9.40 1.81 51.82
CA GLN A 24 -8.86 1.51 50.49
C GLN A 24 -9.96 0.96 49.57
N MET A 25 -11.22 1.30 49.83
CA MET A 25 -12.30 0.98 48.91
C MET A 25 -12.25 1.94 47.72
N GLY A 26 -11.50 1.52 46.71
CA GLY A 26 -11.70 1.85 45.31
C GLY A 26 -11.83 3.35 45.02
N ARG A 27 -10.70 4.03 44.83
CA ARG A 27 -10.69 5.05 43.77
C ARG A 27 -10.92 4.29 42.47
N VAL A 28 -12.18 4.10 42.08
CA VAL A 28 -12.53 3.90 40.69
C VAL A 28 -11.91 5.10 40.01
N GLN A 29 -10.76 4.91 39.36
CA GLN A 29 -10.19 5.91 38.49
C GLN A 29 -11.26 6.14 37.45
N ARG A 30 -12.12 7.15 37.67
CA ARG A 30 -13.04 7.60 36.65
C ARG A 30 -12.11 7.88 35.49
N ALA A 31 -12.11 7.02 34.48
CA ALA A 31 -11.33 7.21 33.28
C ALA A 31 -11.84 8.52 32.71
N THR A 32 -11.19 9.63 33.10
CA THR A 32 -11.60 10.95 32.72
C THR A 32 -11.47 10.90 31.21
N SER A 33 -12.58 10.95 30.48
CA SER A 33 -12.58 10.89 29.01
C SER A 33 -11.83 12.07 28.38
N GLN A 34 -11.31 12.98 29.21
CA GLN A 34 -10.63 14.22 28.90
C GLN A 34 -9.42 14.09 27.95
N PRO A 35 -8.45 13.15 28.07
CA PRO A 35 -7.36 13.07 27.11
C PRO A 35 -7.84 12.56 25.73
N ARG A 36 -8.89 11.71 25.69
CA ARG A 36 -9.52 11.26 24.45
C ARG A 36 -10.31 12.39 23.78
N ILE A 37 -11.08 13.16 24.55
CA ILE A 37 -11.83 14.32 24.06
C ILE A 37 -10.87 15.39 23.51
N LEU A 38 -9.75 15.68 24.19
CA LEU A 38 -8.74 16.61 23.70
C LEU A 38 -8.10 16.14 22.39
N ARG A 39 -7.82 14.83 22.25
CA ARG A 39 -7.35 14.25 20.98
C ARG A 39 -8.39 14.40 19.87
N ILE A 40 -9.66 14.17 20.15
CA ILE A 40 -10.77 14.34 19.19
C ILE A 40 -10.88 15.81 18.75
N ARG A 41 -10.88 16.76 19.69
CA ARG A 41 -10.93 18.20 19.39
C ARG A 41 -9.74 18.65 18.54
N ARG A 42 -8.53 18.17 18.83
CA ARG A 42 -7.33 18.44 18.01
C ARG A 42 -7.49 17.88 16.59
N ARG A 43 -7.95 16.65 16.42
CA ARG A 43 -8.20 16.05 15.10
C ARG A 43 -9.27 16.82 14.32
N ARG A 44 -10.38 17.19 14.97
CA ARG A 44 -11.45 18.02 14.38
C ARG A 44 -10.91 19.35 13.87
N MET A 45 -10.15 20.06 14.72
CA MET A 45 -9.55 21.35 14.37
C MET A 45 -8.56 21.21 13.21
N ARG A 46 -7.69 20.18 13.20
CA ARG A 46 -6.76 19.91 12.09
C ARG A 46 -7.48 19.63 10.78
N LYS A 47 -8.55 18.81 10.81
CA LYS A 47 -9.38 18.50 9.62
C LYS A 47 -10.06 19.76 9.08
N MET A 48 -10.65 20.57 9.95
CA MET A 48 -11.29 21.84 9.57
C MET A 48 -10.28 22.82 8.96
N LYS A 49 -9.13 23.04 9.60
CA LYS A 49 -8.07 23.91 9.07
C LYS A 49 -7.50 23.40 7.74
N ARG A 50 -7.33 22.07 7.58
CA ARG A 50 -6.91 21.45 6.32
C ARG A 50 -7.92 21.72 5.20
N ARG A 51 -9.22 21.50 5.45
CA ARG A 51 -10.29 21.79 4.47
C ARG A 51 -10.31 23.26 4.06
N ARG A 52 -10.20 24.19 5.03
CA ARG A 52 -10.14 25.63 4.73
C ARG A 52 -8.94 25.99 3.84
N ARG A 53 -7.75 25.43 4.11
CA ARG A 53 -6.57 25.63 3.23
C ARG A 53 -6.77 25.07 1.84
N ILE A 54 -7.35 23.87 1.71
CA ILE A 54 -7.63 23.26 0.40
C ILE A 54 -8.60 24.13 -0.39
N ASN A 55 -9.67 24.61 0.23
CA ASN A 55 -10.65 25.46 -0.45
C ASN A 55 -10.06 26.80 -0.86
N ARG A 56 -9.27 27.44 0.02
CA ARG A 56 -8.59 28.71 -0.29
C ARG A 56 -7.59 28.57 -1.43
N ASP A 57 -6.80 27.51 -1.41
CA ASP A 57 -5.67 27.31 -2.34
C ASP A 57 -6.05 26.34 -3.48
N TRP A 58 -7.35 26.15 -3.76
CA TRP A 58 -7.88 25.08 -4.62
C TRP A 58 -7.26 25.07 -6.03
N TYR A 59 -7.15 26.24 -6.65
CA TYR A 59 -6.58 26.38 -8.01
C TYR A 59 -5.11 25.93 -8.07
N GLN A 60 -4.32 26.26 -7.03
CA GLN A 60 -2.93 25.84 -6.95
C GLN A 60 -2.81 24.32 -6.81
N TYR A 61 -3.68 23.71 -5.98
CA TYR A 61 -3.76 22.26 -5.85
C TYR A 61 -4.17 21.59 -7.16
N LYS A 62 -5.20 22.11 -7.85
CA LYS A 62 -5.65 21.58 -9.15
C LYS A 62 -4.52 21.61 -10.19
N ARG A 63 -3.82 22.74 -10.30
CA ARG A 63 -2.67 22.89 -11.21
C ARG A 63 -1.55 21.91 -10.86
N LYS A 64 -1.18 21.79 -9.59
CA LYS A 64 -0.14 20.84 -9.13
C LYS A 64 -0.55 19.39 -9.40
N HIS A 65 -1.82 19.05 -9.20
CA HIS A 65 -2.34 17.71 -9.42
C HIS A 65 -2.34 17.34 -10.91
N SER A 66 -2.78 18.25 -11.79
CA SER A 66 -2.70 18.08 -13.24
C SER A 66 -1.25 17.89 -13.70
N LYS A 67 -0.30 18.71 -13.25
CA LYS A 67 1.13 18.53 -13.54
C LYS A 67 1.68 17.18 -13.07
N LYS A 68 1.27 16.71 -11.89
CA LYS A 68 1.67 15.40 -11.36
C LYS A 68 1.16 14.26 -12.26
N LYS A 69 -0.08 14.34 -12.72
CA LYS A 69 -0.67 13.37 -13.66
C LYS A 69 0.07 13.36 -15.00
N ALA A 70 0.26 14.54 -15.60
CA ALA A 70 1.00 14.67 -16.86
C ALA A 70 2.43 14.12 -16.77
N LYS A 71 3.14 14.36 -15.65
CA LYS A 71 4.47 13.79 -15.42
C LYS A 71 4.43 12.25 -15.32
N ALA A 72 3.43 11.69 -14.66
CA ALA A 72 3.28 10.25 -14.54
C ALA A 72 2.96 9.61 -15.90
N GLU A 73 2.09 10.23 -16.69
CA GLU A 73 1.77 9.81 -18.06
C GLU A 73 2.99 9.87 -18.97
N ALA A 74 3.78 10.95 -18.89
CA ALA A 74 5.03 11.07 -19.65
C ALA A 74 6.02 9.95 -19.29
N LEU A 75 6.23 9.70 -17.99
CA LEU A 75 7.10 8.60 -17.53
C LEU A 75 6.59 7.22 -17.96
N PHE A 76 5.27 7.04 -18.01
CA PHE A 76 4.69 5.81 -18.51
C PHE A 76 4.97 5.64 -20.01
N ARG A 77 4.75 6.69 -20.81
CA ARG A 77 5.04 6.69 -22.25
C ARG A 77 6.51 6.44 -22.55
N THR A 78 7.43 7.06 -21.81
CA THR A 78 8.86 6.83 -22.00
C THR A 78 9.22 5.37 -21.75
N ARG A 79 8.74 4.78 -20.65
CA ARG A 79 8.99 3.35 -20.35
C ARG A 79 8.40 2.41 -21.38
N MET A 80 7.19 2.70 -21.87
CA MET A 80 6.57 1.90 -22.91
C MET A 80 7.36 1.98 -24.22
N ASN A 81 7.80 3.18 -24.59
CA ASN A 81 8.62 3.38 -25.78
C ASN A 81 9.98 2.68 -25.63
N GLU A 82 10.61 2.72 -24.45
CA GLU A 82 11.84 1.98 -24.16
C GLU A 82 11.63 0.47 -24.35
N MET A 83 10.54 -0.10 -23.83
CA MET A 83 10.22 -1.52 -24.02
C MET A 83 9.97 -1.88 -25.50
N LEU A 84 9.26 -1.03 -26.24
CA LEU A 84 9.01 -1.25 -27.67
C LEU A 84 10.30 -1.13 -28.48
N ASP A 85 11.15 -0.16 -28.15
CA ASP A 85 12.48 0.00 -28.73
C ASP A 85 13.36 -1.22 -28.45
N GLU A 86 13.34 -1.76 -27.23
CA GLU A 86 14.03 -2.99 -26.86
C GLU A 86 13.53 -4.18 -27.69
N MET A 87 12.21 -4.33 -27.83
CA MET A 87 11.60 -5.38 -28.67
C MET A 87 12.01 -5.24 -30.14
N ASN A 88 12.00 -4.02 -30.68
CA ASN A 88 12.34 -3.77 -32.08
C ASN A 88 13.85 -3.95 -32.36
N ARG A 89 14.70 -3.64 -31.39
CA ARG A 89 16.16 -3.81 -31.48
C ARG A 89 16.61 -5.23 -31.10
N PHE A 90 15.71 -6.09 -30.65
CA PHE A 90 16.07 -7.43 -30.18
C PHE A 90 16.47 -8.34 -31.34
N GLU A 91 17.78 -8.62 -31.45
CA GLU A 91 18.30 -9.62 -32.36
C GLU A 91 18.43 -10.99 -31.68
N PRO A 92 17.56 -11.97 -32.00
CA PRO A 92 17.50 -13.25 -31.27
C PRO A 92 18.78 -14.07 -31.42
N LEU A 93 19.43 -14.01 -32.58
CA LEU A 93 20.66 -14.74 -32.85
C LEU A 93 21.84 -14.21 -32.01
N GLU A 94 21.93 -12.89 -31.86
CA GLU A 94 22.95 -12.28 -31.02
C GLU A 94 22.71 -12.59 -29.54
N TYR A 95 21.45 -12.55 -29.10
CA TYR A 95 21.07 -12.94 -27.75
C TYR A 95 21.46 -14.39 -27.41
N VAL A 96 21.21 -15.35 -28.31
CA VAL A 96 21.61 -16.76 -28.12
C VAL A 96 23.14 -16.89 -28.09
N LYS A 97 23.86 -16.20 -28.97
CA LYS A 97 25.34 -16.19 -28.95
C LYS A 97 25.89 -15.62 -27.64
N GLN A 98 25.30 -14.52 -27.15
CA GLN A 98 25.67 -13.88 -25.89
C GLN A 98 25.41 -14.80 -24.70
N THR A 99 24.25 -15.45 -24.64
CA THR A 99 23.89 -16.39 -23.57
C THR A 99 24.78 -17.63 -23.57
N MET A 100 25.09 -18.20 -24.74
CA MET A 100 26.07 -19.29 -24.85
C MET A 100 27.47 -18.87 -24.38
N ARG A 101 27.90 -17.63 -24.70
CA ARG A 101 29.18 -17.07 -24.23
C ARG A 101 29.17 -16.88 -22.71
N MET A 102 28.07 -16.39 -22.15
CA MET A 102 27.89 -16.24 -20.70
C MET A 102 27.79 -17.59 -19.98
N ALA A 103 27.19 -18.61 -20.59
CA ALA A 103 27.15 -19.96 -20.01
C ALA A 103 28.54 -20.61 -19.99
N LYS A 104 29.37 -20.31 -21.00
CA LYS A 104 30.79 -20.70 -21.04
C LYS A 104 31.69 -19.76 -20.21
N TRP A 105 31.12 -18.79 -19.49
CA TRP A 105 31.89 -17.82 -18.72
C TRP A 105 32.40 -18.44 -17.42
N GLU A 106 33.71 -18.62 -17.34
CA GLU A 106 34.38 -19.02 -16.12
C GLU A 106 34.55 -17.82 -15.19
N TRP A 107 33.92 -17.86 -14.02
CA TRP A 107 33.91 -16.79 -13.02
C TRP A 107 35.27 -16.61 -12.31
N GLN A 108 36.18 -17.59 -12.43
CA GLN A 108 37.49 -17.55 -11.80
C GLN A 108 38.47 -16.62 -12.54
N THR A 109 38.24 -16.40 -13.83
CA THR A 109 39.22 -15.80 -14.76
C THR A 109 38.98 -14.30 -15.00
N ASN A 110 37.75 -13.81 -14.75
CA ASN A 110 37.36 -12.44 -15.08
C ASN A 110 37.29 -11.52 -13.83
N VAL A 111 38.08 -10.45 -13.87
CA VAL A 111 38.21 -9.46 -12.80
C VAL A 111 37.52 -8.16 -13.21
N ALA A 112 36.82 -7.48 -12.29
CA ALA A 112 36.31 -6.14 -12.51
C ALA A 112 37.45 -5.16 -12.82
N PRO A 113 37.21 -4.04 -13.52
CA PRO A 113 38.23 -3.00 -13.72
C PRO A 113 38.81 -2.44 -12.41
N THR A 114 38.15 -2.67 -11.27
CA THR A 114 38.61 -2.36 -9.92
C THR A 114 39.53 -3.41 -9.29
N GLY A 115 39.87 -4.49 -10.01
CA GLY A 115 40.69 -5.60 -9.49
C GLY A 115 39.93 -6.61 -8.62
N ARG A 116 38.63 -6.41 -8.37
CA ARG A 116 37.80 -7.34 -7.59
C ARG A 116 37.19 -8.42 -8.47
N LYS A 117 37.13 -9.67 -7.98
CA LYS A 117 36.42 -10.76 -8.67
C LYS A 117 34.92 -10.40 -8.81
N LYS A 118 34.37 -10.49 -10.03
CA LYS A 118 32.93 -10.37 -10.25
C LYS A 118 32.27 -11.72 -9.96
N TYR A 119 31.73 -11.87 -8.77
CA TYR A 119 30.88 -13.01 -8.47
C TYR A 119 29.50 -12.81 -9.15
N PRO A 120 28.96 -13.84 -9.82
CA PRO A 120 27.58 -13.80 -10.29
C PRO A 120 26.61 -13.61 -9.12
N HIS A 121 25.41 -13.12 -9.41
CA HIS A 121 24.34 -13.13 -8.41
C HIS A 121 24.06 -14.58 -7.99
N TRP A 122 23.81 -14.83 -6.70
CA TRP A 122 23.67 -16.19 -6.14
C TRP A 122 22.60 -17.04 -6.84
N SER A 123 21.52 -16.42 -7.30
CA SER A 123 20.45 -17.07 -8.07
C SER A 123 20.86 -17.58 -9.46
N THR A 124 22.03 -17.14 -9.96
CA THR A 124 22.61 -17.63 -11.22
C THR A 124 23.50 -18.84 -11.00
N LEU A 125 24.08 -18.98 -9.80
CA LEU A 125 25.01 -20.04 -9.46
C LEU A 125 24.32 -21.30 -8.96
N MET A 126 23.15 -21.16 -8.34
CA MET A 126 22.52 -22.23 -7.59
C MET A 126 21.00 -22.21 -7.80
N SER A 127 20.43 -23.40 -7.98
CA SER A 127 18.99 -23.61 -8.03
C SER A 127 18.36 -23.36 -6.66
N LEU A 128 17.05 -23.10 -6.62
CA LEU A 128 16.33 -22.95 -5.33
C LEU A 128 16.39 -24.25 -4.52
N GLU A 129 16.36 -25.37 -5.22
CA GLU A 129 16.43 -26.71 -4.66
C GLU A 129 17.75 -26.94 -3.91
N GLU A 130 18.87 -26.57 -4.53
CA GLU A 130 20.20 -26.62 -3.91
C GLU A 130 20.33 -25.65 -2.73
N LEU A 131 19.68 -24.47 -2.79
CA LEU A 131 19.66 -23.52 -1.67
C LEU A 131 19.02 -24.10 -0.41
N PHE A 132 17.97 -24.91 -0.58
CA PHE A 132 17.28 -25.58 0.51
C PHE A 132 17.88 -26.95 0.86
N GLY A 133 18.98 -27.36 0.21
CA GLY A 133 19.64 -28.63 0.47
C GLY A 133 18.81 -29.86 0.06
N LEU A 134 17.95 -29.72 -0.96
CA LEU A 134 17.19 -30.84 -1.49
C LEU A 134 18.06 -31.72 -2.37
N GLU A 135 17.75 -33.02 -2.40
CA GLU A 135 18.47 -33.97 -3.25
C GLU A 135 18.38 -33.57 -4.74
N PRO A 136 19.48 -33.66 -5.50
CA PRO A 136 19.50 -33.32 -6.91
C PRO A 136 18.53 -34.22 -7.70
N GLY A 137 17.41 -33.63 -8.14
CA GLY A 137 16.28 -34.34 -8.76
C GLY A 137 14.93 -34.03 -8.10
N THR A 138 14.95 -33.56 -6.86
CA THR A 138 13.74 -33.10 -6.16
C THR A 138 13.43 -31.67 -6.58
N ARG A 139 12.32 -31.48 -7.30
CA ARG A 139 11.89 -30.16 -7.78
C ARG A 139 10.94 -29.52 -6.78
N ILE A 140 11.19 -28.25 -6.41
CA ILE A 140 10.19 -27.47 -5.68
C ILE A 140 9.12 -27.05 -6.69
N ASP A 141 7.92 -27.64 -6.57
CA ASP A 141 6.79 -27.20 -7.36
C ASP A 141 6.30 -25.84 -6.84
N LYS A 142 6.43 -24.81 -7.68
CA LYS A 142 5.94 -23.46 -7.38
C LYS A 142 4.42 -23.40 -7.29
N ARG A 143 3.72 -24.43 -7.75
CA ARG A 143 2.26 -24.56 -7.68
C ARG A 143 1.80 -25.20 -6.38
N TYR A 144 2.71 -25.68 -5.55
CA TYR A 144 2.37 -26.29 -4.27
C TYR A 144 1.63 -25.27 -3.38
N GLY A 145 0.43 -25.64 -2.90
CA GLY A 145 -0.46 -24.77 -2.12
C GLY A 145 -1.48 -23.98 -2.95
N LEU A 146 -1.44 -24.04 -4.28
CA LEU A 146 -2.56 -23.59 -5.12
C LEU A 146 -3.61 -24.72 -5.22
N PRO A 147 -4.92 -24.42 -5.08
CA PRO A 147 -5.96 -25.44 -5.19
C PRO A 147 -5.94 -26.14 -6.55
N SER A 148 -5.94 -27.48 -6.53
CA SER A 148 -6.15 -28.29 -7.72
C SER A 148 -7.54 -28.05 -8.29
N LEU A 149 -7.79 -28.48 -9.54
CA LEU A 149 -9.12 -28.35 -10.16
C LEU A 149 -10.21 -29.04 -9.34
N GLU A 150 -9.87 -30.14 -8.66
CA GLU A 150 -10.79 -30.90 -7.79
C GLU A 150 -11.02 -30.23 -6.43
N ASP A 151 -10.03 -29.49 -5.93
CA ASP A 151 -10.09 -28.83 -4.62
C ASP A 151 -10.82 -27.48 -4.67
N ARG A 152 -10.90 -26.85 -5.85
CA ARG A 152 -11.61 -25.58 -6.06
C ARG A 152 -13.03 -25.55 -5.48
N PRO A 153 -13.93 -26.52 -5.77
CA PRO A 153 -15.27 -26.50 -5.20
C PRO A 153 -15.29 -26.63 -3.68
N LEU A 154 -14.33 -27.34 -3.07
CA LEU A 154 -14.23 -27.45 -1.63
C LEU A 154 -13.78 -26.11 -1.01
N VAL A 155 -12.79 -25.46 -1.62
CA VAL A 155 -12.32 -24.14 -1.21
C VAL A 155 -13.41 -23.08 -1.36
N ASP A 156 -14.21 -23.14 -2.43
CA ASP A 156 -15.35 -22.24 -2.64
C ASP A 156 -16.43 -22.44 -1.55
N LYS A 157 -16.76 -23.69 -1.20
CA LYS A 157 -17.67 -23.97 -0.07
C LYS A 157 -17.15 -23.45 1.26
N LEU A 158 -15.88 -23.72 1.57
CA LEU A 158 -15.24 -23.22 2.81
C LEU A 158 -15.22 -21.69 2.84
N ARG A 159 -15.04 -21.04 1.69
CA ARG A 159 -15.09 -19.59 1.55
C ARG A 159 -16.49 -19.05 1.84
N GLU A 160 -17.53 -19.65 1.26
CA GLU A 160 -18.92 -19.28 1.53
C GLU A 160 -19.28 -19.45 3.01
N ASP A 161 -18.91 -20.59 3.61
CA ASP A 161 -19.19 -20.88 5.01
C ASP A 161 -18.48 -19.87 5.93
N TYR A 162 -17.23 -19.52 5.65
CA TYR A 162 -16.52 -18.47 6.39
C TYR A 162 -17.23 -17.11 6.28
N CYS A 163 -17.69 -16.72 5.09
CA CYS A 163 -18.39 -15.46 4.89
C CYS A 163 -19.74 -15.43 5.65
N LYS A 164 -20.48 -16.55 5.66
CA LYS A 164 -21.73 -16.71 6.41
C LYS A 164 -21.51 -16.59 7.92
N HIS A 165 -20.48 -17.25 8.46
CA HIS A 165 -20.22 -17.28 9.89
C HIS A 165 -19.71 -15.95 10.45
N TYR A 166 -18.87 -15.23 9.70
CA TYR A 166 -18.23 -14.00 10.17
C TYR A 166 -18.83 -12.70 9.62
N TRP A 167 -19.90 -12.78 8.83
CA TRP A 167 -20.54 -11.64 8.13
C TRP A 167 -19.51 -10.74 7.41
N VAL A 168 -18.55 -11.38 6.76
CA VAL A 168 -17.51 -10.74 5.94
C VAL A 168 -17.92 -10.84 4.48
N GLN A 169 -17.79 -9.76 3.72
CA GLN A 169 -18.00 -9.78 2.26
C GLN A 169 -16.95 -10.67 1.59
N ASP A 170 -17.34 -11.41 0.55
CA ASP A 170 -16.44 -12.33 -0.14
C ASP A 170 -15.17 -11.58 -0.63
N PRO A 171 -13.97 -11.98 -0.17
CA PRO A 171 -12.73 -11.34 -0.58
C PRO A 171 -12.53 -11.29 -2.10
N VAL A 172 -13.01 -12.31 -2.83
CA VAL A 172 -12.90 -12.38 -4.29
C VAL A 172 -13.78 -11.33 -4.94
N GLU A 173 -15.02 -11.20 -4.47
CA GLU A 173 -15.95 -10.17 -4.94
C GLU A 173 -15.43 -8.77 -4.59
N MET A 174 -14.86 -8.58 -3.41
CA MET A 174 -14.27 -7.30 -2.99
C MET A 174 -13.10 -6.87 -3.89
N VAL A 175 -12.25 -7.81 -4.30
CA VAL A 175 -11.17 -7.53 -5.25
C VAL A 175 -11.73 -7.27 -6.65
N ALA A 176 -12.74 -8.03 -7.08
CA ALA A 176 -13.42 -7.84 -8.36
C ALA A 176 -14.12 -6.47 -8.44
N GLN A 177 -14.83 -6.05 -7.39
CA GLN A 177 -15.46 -4.73 -7.27
C GLN A 177 -14.41 -3.63 -7.34
N ARG A 178 -13.30 -3.72 -6.60
CA ARG A 178 -12.20 -2.73 -6.67
C ARG A 178 -11.55 -2.68 -8.06
N ARG A 179 -11.41 -3.82 -8.74
CA ARG A 179 -10.92 -3.86 -10.12
C ARG A 179 -11.92 -3.21 -11.08
N ALA A 180 -13.21 -3.52 -10.95
CA ALA A 180 -14.27 -2.93 -11.77
C ALA A 180 -14.43 -1.43 -11.53
N GLU A 181 -14.36 -0.97 -10.29
CA GLU A 181 -14.30 0.45 -9.92
C GLU A 181 -13.05 1.12 -10.49
N GLY A 182 -11.89 0.46 -10.39
CA GLY A 182 -10.65 0.93 -11.02
C GLY A 182 -10.78 1.09 -12.53
N MET A 183 -11.46 0.17 -13.21
CA MET A 183 -11.72 0.22 -14.65
C MET A 183 -12.79 1.27 -15.02
N ARG A 184 -13.86 1.43 -14.22
CA ARG A 184 -14.85 2.51 -14.40
C ARG A 184 -14.22 3.89 -14.27
N MET A 185 -13.36 4.08 -13.27
CA MET A 185 -12.61 5.33 -13.07
C MET A 185 -11.63 5.65 -14.21
N LEU A 186 -11.25 4.66 -15.01
CA LEU A 186 -10.44 4.81 -16.22
C LEU A 186 -11.28 5.00 -17.49
N GLY A 187 -12.51 4.48 -17.53
CA GLY A 187 -13.44 4.56 -18.67
C GLY A 187 -14.35 5.80 -18.71
N GLU A 188 -14.60 6.48 -17.59
CA GLU A 188 -15.43 7.71 -17.54
C GLU A 188 -14.80 8.95 -18.23
N GLY A 189 -13.65 8.79 -18.91
CA GLY A 189 -12.94 9.86 -19.63
C GLY A 189 -13.21 9.97 -21.13
N THR A 190 -13.96 9.04 -21.75
CA THR A 190 -14.03 8.95 -23.23
C THR A 190 -15.40 9.23 -23.88
N GLU A 191 -16.47 9.48 -23.13
CA GLU A 191 -17.82 9.62 -23.73
C GLU A 191 -18.47 11.00 -23.57
N GLN A 192 -17.69 12.06 -23.30
CA GLN A 192 -18.20 13.44 -23.35
C GLN A 192 -17.46 14.24 -24.43
N GLY A 193 -17.77 13.96 -25.69
CA GLY A 193 -17.17 14.67 -26.81
C GLY A 193 -17.59 14.18 -28.18
N ASN A 194 -18.89 13.96 -28.44
CA ASN A 194 -19.36 13.93 -29.83
C ASN A 194 -20.82 14.39 -29.99
N SER A 195 -21.15 15.53 -29.40
CA SER A 195 -22.40 16.24 -29.66
C SER A 195 -22.06 17.62 -30.22
N LYS A 196 -21.60 17.67 -31.47
CA LYS A 196 -21.67 18.80 -32.42
C LYS A 196 -20.75 18.52 -33.61
N GLU A 197 -21.28 17.85 -34.62
CA GLU A 197 -21.01 18.20 -36.01
C GLU A 197 -22.23 17.80 -36.86
N SER A 198 -22.86 18.85 -37.38
CA SER A 198 -24.06 18.86 -38.21
C SER A 198 -23.68 18.64 -39.67
N VAL A 199 -24.44 17.82 -40.40
CA VAL A 199 -24.61 17.98 -41.85
C VAL A 199 -26.07 17.70 -42.19
N GLY A 200 -26.64 18.57 -43.02
CA GLY A 200 -28.06 18.76 -43.19
C GLY A 200 -28.78 17.63 -43.91
N ARG A 201 -30.07 17.54 -43.57
CA ARG A 201 -31.13 17.01 -44.42
C ARG A 201 -31.04 17.69 -45.80
N HIS A 202 -30.77 16.91 -46.84
CA HIS A 202 -31.38 17.15 -48.13
C HIS A 202 -32.40 16.02 -48.31
N GLU A 203 -33.68 16.39 -48.22
CA GLU A 203 -34.74 15.63 -48.84
C GLU A 203 -34.75 15.95 -50.34
N ASP A 204 -35.39 15.07 -51.09
CA ASP A 204 -35.69 15.12 -52.53
C ASP A 204 -34.61 14.48 -53.43
N ASP A 205 -34.79 13.19 -53.74
CA ASP A 205 -35.42 12.82 -55.02
C ASP A 205 -35.58 11.30 -55.17
N THR A 206 -36.82 10.87 -55.42
CA THR A 206 -37.13 9.56 -56.01
C THR A 206 -37.89 9.81 -57.31
N ILE A 207 -37.33 9.26 -58.40
CA ILE A 207 -37.96 8.76 -59.64
C ILE A 207 -38.42 9.81 -60.66
N VAL A 208 -37.66 9.97 -61.77
CA VAL A 208 -37.85 9.31 -63.10
C VAL A 208 -36.48 9.22 -63.78
#